data_AF-A0A954C506-F1
#
_entry.id   AF-A0A954C506-F1
#
_cell.length_a   1.000
_cell.length_b   1.000
_cell.length_c   1.000
_cell.angle_alpha   90.00
_cell.angle_beta   90.00
_cell.angle_gamma   90.00
#
_symmetry.space_group_name_H-M   'P 1'
#
loop_
_entity.id
_entity.type
_entity.pdbx_description
1 polymer ?
#
loop_
_entity_poly.entity_id
_entity_poly.type
_entity_poly.pdbx_seq_one_letter_code
_entity_poly.pdbx_strand_id
1 'polypeptide(L)'
;ALDLSARALRCAAPRSLTLLATRAAVAAGRYPRAASTLRLLERAGKTWETDLLGARIAYERRDPEALRARLEACVDEVPRELSEALLEVVALLERTERGEEALRVLREARAPTPLLRLTRAHFEALYGEPGQARVELEAALSREPELRRRALADPALRAFMTRD
;
A
#
# COMPACT_ATOMS: atom_id res chain seq x y z
N ALA A 1 -10.90 -17.47 33.65
CA ALA A 1 -10.90 -16.03 33.98
C ALA A 1 -10.25 -15.17 32.88
N LEU A 2 -10.63 -15.33 31.60
CA LEU A 2 -10.02 -14.61 30.46
C LEU A 2 -11.02 -13.85 29.56
N ASP A 3 -12.27 -13.70 29.97
CA ASP A 3 -13.33 -13.13 29.11
C ASP A 3 -13.62 -11.62 29.34
N LEU A 4 -12.91 -10.99 30.29
CA LEU A 4 -13.12 -9.58 30.63
C LEU A 4 -12.26 -8.62 29.78
N SER A 5 -11.12 -9.08 29.24
CA SER A 5 -10.19 -8.25 28.45
C SER A 5 -10.74 -7.88 27.07
N ALA A 6 -11.52 -8.78 26.43
CA ALA A 6 -12.16 -8.49 25.14
C ALA A 6 -13.37 -7.56 25.26
N ARG A 7 -13.99 -7.44 26.44
CA ARG A 7 -15.14 -6.56 26.68
C ARG A 7 -14.68 -5.18 27.15
N ALA A 8 -13.61 -5.10 27.95
CA ALA A 8 -13.00 -3.83 28.36
C ALA A 8 -12.38 -3.04 27.19
N LEU A 9 -11.73 -3.72 26.22
CA LEU A 9 -11.24 -3.07 24.99
C LEU A 9 -12.37 -2.50 24.12
N ARG A 10 -13.61 -2.99 24.25
CA ARG A 10 -14.76 -2.50 23.47
C ARG A 10 -15.37 -1.21 24.01
N CYS A 11 -15.05 -0.79 25.23
CA CYS A 11 -15.73 0.33 25.89
C CYS A 11 -14.90 1.62 26.00
N ALA A 12 -13.59 1.62 25.73
CA ALA A 12 -12.79 2.85 25.78
C ALA A 12 -11.40 2.73 25.12
N ALA A 13 -11.15 1.73 24.25
CA ALA A 13 -9.83 1.64 23.63
C ALA A 13 -9.58 2.86 22.72
N PRO A 14 -8.51 3.65 22.96
CA PRO A 14 -8.13 4.74 22.07
C PRO A 14 -8.07 4.25 20.62
N ARG A 15 -8.47 5.10 19.67
CA ARG A 15 -8.47 4.79 18.23
C ARG A 15 -7.14 4.19 17.77
N SER A 16 -6.03 4.72 18.28
CA SER A 16 -4.67 4.23 18.00
C SER A 16 -4.44 2.76 18.38
N LEU A 17 -4.92 2.32 19.55
CA LEU A 17 -4.80 0.92 19.98
C LEU A 17 -5.67 0.00 19.12
N THR A 18 -6.88 0.45 18.76
CA THR A 18 -7.78 -0.31 17.90
C THR A 18 -7.22 -0.43 16.47
N LEU A 19 -6.56 0.62 15.97
CA LEU A 19 -5.86 0.61 14.69
C LEU A 19 -4.67 -0.37 14.69
N LEU A 20 -3.84 -0.32 15.74
CA LEU A 20 -2.71 -1.25 15.90
C LEU A 20 -3.19 -2.72 16.00
N ALA A 21 -4.24 -2.97 16.78
CA ALA A 21 -4.84 -4.30 16.89
C ALA A 21 -5.39 -4.80 15.53
N THR A 22 -5.95 -3.90 14.72
CA THR A 22 -6.44 -4.23 13.38
C THR A 22 -5.28 -4.57 12.44
N ARG A 23 -4.23 -3.73 12.40
CA ARG A 23 -2.99 -4.00 11.64
C ARG A 23 -2.36 -5.34 12.02
N ALA A 24 -2.25 -5.63 13.31
CA ALA A 24 -1.70 -6.89 13.80
C ALA A 24 -2.58 -8.09 13.42
N ALA A 25 -3.91 -7.95 13.43
CA ALA A 25 -4.81 -9.00 12.98
C ALA A 25 -4.68 -9.27 11.47
N VAL A 26 -4.54 -8.22 10.65
CA VAL A 26 -4.28 -8.34 9.21
C VAL A 26 -2.93 -9.01 8.94
N ALA A 27 -1.86 -8.56 9.60
CA ALA A 27 -0.53 -9.15 9.45
C ALA A 27 -0.47 -10.63 9.84
N ALA A 28 -1.30 -11.04 10.81
CA ALA A 28 -1.43 -12.42 11.25
C ALA A 28 -2.42 -13.26 10.41
N GLY A 29 -2.96 -12.73 9.30
CA GLY A 29 -3.93 -13.44 8.45
C GLY A 29 -5.31 -13.67 9.10
N ARG A 30 -5.59 -13.02 10.24
CA ARG A 30 -6.84 -13.19 11.00
C ARG A 30 -7.93 -12.25 10.46
N TYR A 31 -8.25 -12.37 9.17
CA TYR A 31 -9.12 -11.43 8.45
C TYR A 31 -10.54 -11.28 9.02
N PRO A 32 -11.24 -12.34 9.51
CA PRO A 32 -12.54 -12.17 10.14
C PRO A 32 -12.49 -11.32 11.43
N ARG A 33 -11.41 -11.48 12.20
CA ARG A 33 -11.16 -10.68 13.42
C ARG A 33 -10.75 -9.26 13.06
N ALA A 34 -9.89 -9.10 12.06
CA ALA A 34 -9.51 -7.78 11.54
C ALA A 34 -10.74 -7.01 11.06
N ALA A 35 -11.61 -7.62 10.25
CA ALA A 35 -12.84 -7.01 9.75
C ALA A 35 -13.79 -6.59 10.90
N SER A 36 -13.91 -7.42 11.94
CA SER A 36 -14.72 -7.09 13.11
C SER A 36 -14.18 -5.88 13.88
N THR A 37 -12.85 -5.78 13.99
CA THR A 37 -12.17 -4.67 14.67
C THR A 37 -12.21 -3.40 13.81
N LEU A 38 -12.06 -3.53 12.50
CA LEU A 38 -12.16 -2.44 11.53
C LEU A 38 -13.55 -1.77 11.58
N ARG A 39 -14.63 -2.55 11.68
CA ARG A 39 -15.99 -1.98 11.83
C ARG A 39 -16.13 -1.10 13.08
N LEU A 40 -15.38 -1.37 14.15
CA LEU A 40 -15.37 -0.51 15.34
C LEU A 40 -14.64 0.81 15.05
N LEU A 41 -13.52 0.77 14.32
CA LEU A 41 -12.80 1.96 13.88
C LEU A 41 -13.65 2.86 12.98
N GLU A 42 -14.34 2.25 12.01
CA GLU A 42 -15.16 2.98 11.05
C GLU A 42 -16.35 3.68 11.69
N ARG A 43 -16.96 3.07 12.72
CA ARG A 43 -18.00 3.71 13.54
C ARG A 43 -17.50 4.94 14.28
N ALA A 44 -16.21 4.96 14.63
CA ALA A 44 -15.55 6.09 15.25
C ALA A 44 -15.00 7.11 14.22
N GLY A 45 -15.21 6.87 12.93
CA GLY A 45 -14.77 7.73 11.83
C GLY A 45 -13.94 6.97 10.79
N LYS A 46 -14.30 7.13 9.52
CA LYS A 46 -13.51 6.63 8.39
C LYS A 46 -12.32 7.56 8.13
N THR A 47 -11.19 6.96 7.83
CA THR A 47 -9.96 7.62 7.38
C THR A 47 -9.32 6.79 6.28
N TRP A 48 -8.38 7.37 5.53
CA TRP A 48 -7.59 6.64 4.53
C TRP A 48 -6.96 5.36 5.12
N GLU A 49 -6.51 5.38 6.37
CA GLU A 49 -5.95 4.19 7.04
C GLU A 49 -6.97 3.06 7.18
N THR A 50 -8.23 3.40 7.50
CA THR A 50 -9.29 2.40 7.63
C THR A 50 -9.70 1.85 6.26
N ASP A 51 -9.69 2.69 5.23
CA ASP A 51 -10.00 2.23 3.87
C ASP A 51 -8.87 1.39 3.28
N LEU A 52 -7.60 1.73 3.53
CA LEU A 52 -6.45 0.92 3.15
C LEU A 52 -6.47 -0.46 3.83
N LEU A 53 -6.75 -0.50 5.14
CA LEU A 53 -6.92 -1.77 5.86
C LEU A 53 -8.11 -2.57 5.35
N GLY A 54 -9.22 -1.88 5.04
CA GLY A 54 -10.40 -2.46 4.42
C GLY A 54 -10.11 -3.08 3.06
N ALA A 55 -9.38 -2.37 2.21
CA ALA A 55 -8.91 -2.84 0.91
C ALA A 55 -8.04 -4.09 1.06
N ARG A 56 -7.06 -4.08 1.96
CA ARG A 56 -6.23 -5.26 2.22
C ARG A 56 -7.04 -6.46 2.70
N ILE A 57 -7.98 -6.27 3.62
CA ILE A 57 -8.86 -7.35 4.08
C ILE A 57 -9.73 -7.87 2.92
N ALA A 58 -10.26 -6.99 2.07
CA ALA A 58 -11.08 -7.37 0.93
C ALA A 58 -10.26 -8.16 -0.11
N TYR A 59 -9.04 -7.73 -0.42
CA TYR A 59 -8.10 -8.44 -1.29
C TYR A 59 -7.86 -9.87 -0.80
N GLU A 60 -7.49 -10.02 0.47
CA GLU A 60 -7.18 -11.32 1.06
C GLU A 60 -8.41 -12.24 1.15
N ARG A 61 -9.60 -11.66 1.25
CA ARG A 61 -10.88 -12.38 1.23
C ARG A 61 -11.42 -12.64 -0.18
N ARG A 62 -10.70 -12.20 -1.22
CA ARG A 62 -11.12 -12.29 -2.63
C ARG A 62 -12.48 -11.64 -2.88
N ASP A 63 -12.69 -10.48 -2.28
CA ASP A 63 -13.89 -9.65 -2.44
C ASP A 63 -13.55 -8.44 -3.34
N PRO A 64 -13.62 -8.59 -4.68
CA PRO A 64 -13.16 -7.57 -5.61
C PRO A 64 -14.02 -6.30 -5.57
N GLU A 65 -15.31 -6.43 -5.27
CA GLU A 65 -16.23 -5.30 -5.20
C GLU A 65 -15.91 -4.43 -3.97
N ALA A 66 -15.74 -5.05 -2.80
CA ALA A 66 -15.30 -4.33 -1.61
C ALA A 66 -13.90 -3.76 -1.78
N LEU A 67 -12.96 -4.50 -2.40
CA LEU A 67 -11.61 -4.01 -2.66
C LEU A 67 -11.63 -2.74 -3.51
N ARG A 68 -12.39 -2.76 -4.61
CA ARG A 68 -12.51 -1.61 -5.51
C ARG A 68 -13.05 -0.39 -4.78
N ALA A 69 -14.19 -0.52 -4.09
CA ALA A 69 -14.81 0.58 -3.37
C ALA A 69 -13.88 1.18 -2.31
N ARG A 70 -13.08 0.33 -1.64
CA ARG A 70 -12.12 0.77 -0.63
C ARG A 70 -10.91 1.48 -1.24
N LEU A 71 -10.39 0.98 -2.36
CA LEU A 71 -9.29 1.65 -3.06
C LEU A 71 -9.73 3.01 -3.61
N GLU A 72 -10.92 3.12 -4.21
CA GLU A 72 -11.47 4.39 -4.69
C GLU A 72 -11.59 5.42 -3.55
N ALA A 73 -12.04 5.01 -2.36
CA ALA A 73 -12.10 5.90 -1.20
C ALA A 73 -10.73 6.24 -0.60
N CYS A 74 -9.72 5.40 -0.80
CA CYS A 74 -8.40 5.54 -0.16
C CYS A 74 -7.41 6.33 -1.01
N VAL A 75 -7.41 6.14 -2.33
CA VAL A 75 -6.33 6.58 -3.22
C VAL A 75 -6.13 8.10 -3.17
N ASP A 76 -7.20 8.88 -3.10
CA ASP A 76 -7.11 10.35 -3.11
C ASP A 76 -6.88 10.93 -1.71
N GLU A 77 -7.13 10.16 -0.66
CA GLU A 77 -7.01 10.59 0.75
C GLU A 77 -5.67 10.21 1.39
N VAL A 78 -4.89 9.31 0.78
CA VAL A 78 -3.58 8.91 1.30
C VAL A 78 -2.58 10.06 1.20
N PRO A 79 -1.98 10.49 2.33
CA PRO A 79 -0.98 11.56 2.33
C PRO A 79 0.18 11.25 1.40
N ARG A 80 0.51 12.21 0.52
CA ARG A 80 1.51 12.04 -0.53
C ARG A 80 2.95 12.00 0.00
N GLU A 81 3.15 12.38 1.26
CA GLU A 81 4.42 12.33 1.98
C GLU A 81 4.67 10.95 2.64
N LEU A 82 3.64 10.09 2.78
CA LEU A 82 3.76 8.81 3.49
C LEU A 82 4.11 7.66 2.54
N SER A 83 5.40 7.49 2.28
CA SER A 83 5.93 6.47 1.35
C SER A 83 5.42 5.04 1.63
N GLU A 84 5.34 4.61 2.89
CA GLU A 84 4.88 3.25 3.24
C GLU A 84 3.42 3.01 2.84
N ALA A 85 2.55 4.02 3.07
CA ALA A 85 1.13 3.93 2.70
C ALA A 85 0.95 3.94 1.18
N LEU A 86 1.71 4.78 0.47
CA LEU A 86 1.68 4.83 -0.99
C LEU A 86 2.13 3.50 -1.61
N LEU A 87 3.19 2.86 -1.08
CA LEU A 87 3.64 1.55 -1.54
C LEU A 87 2.56 0.47 -1.33
N GLU A 88 1.83 0.50 -0.21
CA GLU A 88 0.74 -0.46 0.04
C GLU A 88 -0.44 -0.25 -0.93
N VAL A 89 -0.83 1.00 -1.18
CA VAL A 89 -1.86 1.35 -2.18
C VAL A 89 -1.44 0.86 -3.57
N VAL A 90 -0.21 1.18 -3.98
CA VAL A 90 0.34 0.80 -5.29
C VAL A 90 0.35 -0.71 -5.46
N ALA A 91 0.81 -1.45 -4.46
CA ALA A 91 0.81 -2.92 -4.51
C ALA A 91 -0.60 -3.50 -4.65
N LEU A 92 -1.61 -2.90 -4.02
CA LEU A 92 -3.00 -3.33 -4.18
C LEU A 92 -3.55 -2.98 -5.56
N LEU A 93 -3.25 -1.79 -6.09
CA LEU A 93 -3.64 -1.37 -7.43
C LEU A 93 -3.05 -2.30 -8.50
N GLU A 94 -1.77 -2.62 -8.39
CA GLU A 94 -1.06 -3.55 -9.28
C GLU A 94 -1.75 -4.92 -9.32
N ARG A 95 -2.06 -5.49 -8.15
CA ARG A 95 -2.76 -6.78 -8.02
C ARG A 95 -4.19 -6.77 -8.55
N THR A 96 -4.76 -5.59 -8.76
CA THR A 96 -6.07 -5.38 -9.38
C THR A 96 -5.97 -4.90 -10.83
N GLU A 97 -4.79 -5.01 -11.45
CA GLU A 97 -4.52 -4.64 -12.84
C GLU A 97 -4.77 -3.13 -13.13
N ARG A 98 -4.71 -2.29 -12.09
CA ARG A 98 -4.88 -0.83 -12.17
C ARG A 98 -3.53 -0.12 -12.25
N GLY A 99 -2.68 -0.55 -13.18
CA GLY A 99 -1.28 -0.10 -13.31
C GLY A 99 -1.11 1.40 -13.62
N GLU A 100 -1.97 1.97 -14.47
CA GLU A 100 -1.93 3.41 -14.76
C GLU A 100 -2.27 4.28 -13.54
N GLU A 101 -3.19 3.81 -12.71
CA GLU A 101 -3.55 4.50 -11.48
C GLU A 101 -2.48 4.37 -10.41
N ALA A 102 -1.85 3.19 -10.32
CA ALA A 102 -0.65 3.01 -9.49
C ALA A 102 0.44 4.02 -9.90
N LEU A 103 0.66 4.20 -11.21
CA LEU A 103 1.60 5.19 -11.72
C LEU A 103 1.19 6.62 -11.37
N ARG A 104 -0.09 6.98 -11.49
CA ARG A 104 -0.61 8.30 -11.08
C ARG A 104 -0.28 8.58 -9.61
N VAL A 105 -0.57 7.64 -8.71
CA VAL A 105 -0.30 7.76 -7.27
C VAL A 105 1.21 7.97 -7.01
N LEU A 106 2.07 7.23 -7.71
CA LEU A 106 3.52 7.37 -7.58
C LEU A 106 4.04 8.72 -8.06
N ARG A 107 3.44 9.30 -9.11
CA ARG A 107 3.80 10.63 -9.63
C ARG A 107 3.42 11.75 -8.68
N GLU A 108 2.34 11.58 -7.92
CA GLU A 108 1.86 12.56 -6.93
C GLU A 108 2.63 12.52 -5.61
N ALA A 109 3.48 11.52 -5.39
CA ALA A 109 4.27 11.37 -4.17
C ALA A 109 5.22 12.55 -3.94
N ARG A 110 5.24 13.07 -2.71
CA ARG A 110 6.10 14.16 -2.27
C ARG A 110 7.26 13.58 -1.46
N ALA A 111 8.48 13.99 -1.79
CA ALA A 111 9.72 13.48 -1.19
C ALA A 111 9.87 11.94 -1.26
N PRO A 112 9.91 11.35 -2.47
CA PRO A 112 9.95 9.90 -2.63
C PRO A 112 11.25 9.30 -2.09
N THR A 113 11.11 8.26 -1.27
CA THR A 113 12.23 7.43 -0.82
C THR A 113 12.85 6.68 -2.01
N PRO A 114 14.10 6.19 -1.88
CA PRO A 114 14.73 5.39 -2.94
C PRO A 114 13.90 4.18 -3.37
N LEU A 115 13.21 3.51 -2.45
CA LEU A 115 12.29 2.43 -2.77
C LEU A 115 11.08 2.92 -3.58
N LEU A 116 10.46 4.04 -3.20
CA LEU A 116 9.32 4.61 -3.93
C LEU A 116 9.73 5.07 -5.34
N ARG A 117 10.95 5.59 -5.49
CA ARG A 117 11.54 5.91 -6.81
C ARG A 117 11.76 4.65 -7.65
N LEU A 118 12.28 3.58 -7.06
CA LEU A 118 12.45 2.31 -7.77
C LEU A 118 11.10 1.75 -8.23
N THR A 119 10.09 1.78 -7.37
CA THR A 119 8.72 1.38 -7.72
C THR A 119 8.17 2.28 -8.83
N ARG A 120 8.36 3.60 -8.76
CA ARG A 120 7.98 4.51 -9.84
C ARG A 120 8.69 4.17 -11.15
N ALA A 121 9.99 3.89 -11.12
CA ALA A 121 10.73 3.49 -12.32
C ALA A 121 10.13 2.24 -12.98
N HIS A 122 9.71 1.26 -12.19
CA HIS A 122 9.03 0.06 -12.69
C HIS A 122 7.73 0.43 -13.43
N PHE A 123 6.86 1.22 -12.80
CA PHE A 123 5.58 1.61 -13.42
C PHE A 123 5.76 2.56 -14.61
N GLU A 124 6.75 3.46 -14.59
CA GLU A 124 7.09 4.29 -15.75
C GLU A 124 7.60 3.43 -16.92
N ALA A 125 8.33 2.35 -16.66
CA ALA A 125 8.79 1.44 -17.72
C ALA A 125 7.65 0.62 -18.35
N LEU A 126 6.59 0.32 -17.58
CA LEU A 126 5.45 -0.47 -18.04
C LEU A 126 4.33 0.37 -18.67
N TYR A 127 4.02 1.53 -18.09
CA TYR A 127 2.82 2.32 -18.39
C TYR A 127 3.12 3.80 -18.69
N GLY A 128 4.37 4.23 -18.53
CA GLY A 128 4.75 5.63 -18.58
C GLY A 128 5.80 5.93 -19.64
N GLU A 129 6.63 6.92 -19.32
CA GLU A 129 7.65 7.43 -20.23
C GLU A 129 8.99 6.74 -19.95
N PRO A 130 9.62 6.08 -20.95
CA PRO A 130 10.94 5.47 -20.80
C PRO A 130 11.99 6.44 -20.23
N GLY A 131 11.98 7.70 -20.67
CA GLY A 131 12.89 8.72 -20.16
C GLY A 131 12.73 8.95 -18.65
N GLN A 132 11.51 8.95 -18.15
CA GLN A 132 11.24 9.12 -16.72
C GLN A 132 11.60 7.87 -15.92
N ALA A 133 11.38 6.68 -16.47
CA ALA A 133 11.81 5.43 -15.85
C ALA A 133 13.32 5.43 -15.58
N ARG A 134 14.11 5.92 -16.54
CA ARG A 134 15.57 6.05 -16.40
C ARG A 134 15.97 7.03 -15.29
N VAL A 135 15.36 8.22 -15.27
CA VAL A 135 15.63 9.24 -14.24
C VAL A 135 15.35 8.71 -12.84
N GLU A 136 14.20 8.06 -12.63
CA GLU A 136 13.84 7.52 -11.31
C GLU A 136 14.72 6.34 -10.91
N LEU A 137 15.10 5.49 -11.87
CA LEU A 137 15.99 4.35 -11.63
C LEU A 137 17.39 4.82 -11.22
N GLU A 138 17.98 5.76 -11.94
CA GLU A 138 19.29 6.32 -11.62
C GLU A 138 19.28 7.01 -10.24
N ALA A 139 18.21 7.77 -9.94
CA ALA A 139 18.04 8.40 -8.63
C ALA A 139 17.94 7.37 -7.50
N ALA A 140 17.17 6.30 -7.68
CA ALA A 140 17.00 5.23 -6.69
C ALA A 140 18.30 4.43 -6.44
N LEU A 141 19.07 4.16 -7.49
CA LEU A 141 20.23 3.26 -7.42
C LEU A 141 21.55 3.94 -7.03
N SER A 142 21.56 5.27 -6.91
CA SER A 142 22.78 6.07 -6.78
C SER A 142 23.72 5.64 -5.64
N ARG A 143 23.21 5.02 -4.55
CA ARG A 143 24.03 4.55 -3.41
C ARG A 143 23.54 3.28 -2.69
N GLU A 144 22.59 2.52 -3.27
CA GLU A 144 21.96 1.37 -2.58
C GLU A 144 22.13 0.04 -3.33
N PRO A 145 23.12 -0.80 -2.94
CA PRO A 145 23.36 -2.10 -3.57
C PRO A 145 22.18 -3.07 -3.47
N GLU A 146 21.36 -2.96 -2.42
CA GLU A 146 20.16 -3.80 -2.29
C GLU A 146 19.11 -3.45 -3.33
N LEU A 147 18.87 -2.16 -3.58
CA LEU A 147 17.91 -1.73 -4.61
C LEU A 147 18.37 -2.14 -6.00
N ARG A 148 19.68 -2.16 -6.27
CA ARG A 148 20.21 -2.68 -7.53
C ARG A 148 19.88 -4.16 -7.72
N ARG A 149 20.01 -4.97 -6.67
CA ARG A 149 19.62 -6.40 -6.73
C ARG A 149 18.12 -6.56 -6.99
N ARG A 150 17.28 -5.74 -6.36
CA ARG A 150 15.83 -5.74 -6.61
C ARG A 150 15.50 -5.34 -8.05
N ALA A 151 16.12 -4.29 -8.57
CA ALA A 151 15.94 -3.84 -9.95
C ALA A 151 16.28 -4.94 -10.98
N LEU A 152 17.34 -5.72 -10.74
CA LEU A 152 17.73 -6.83 -11.62
C LEU A 152 16.82 -8.05 -11.50
N ALA A 153 16.12 -8.22 -10.36
CA ALA A 153 15.14 -9.29 -10.17
C ALA A 153 13.79 -8.95 -10.82
N ASP A 154 13.49 -7.67 -11.00
CA ASP A 154 12.30 -7.17 -11.67
C ASP A 154 12.42 -7.34 -13.19
N PRO A 155 11.53 -8.10 -13.86
CA PRO A 155 11.64 -8.34 -15.30
C PRO A 155 11.53 -7.07 -16.16
N ALA A 156 10.70 -6.10 -15.77
CA ALA A 156 10.49 -4.87 -16.50
C ALA A 156 11.73 -3.98 -16.41
N LEU A 157 12.24 -3.78 -15.19
CA LEU A 157 13.45 -3.00 -14.97
C LEU A 157 14.70 -3.67 -15.54
N ARG A 158 14.82 -5.00 -15.43
CA ARG A 158 15.92 -5.73 -16.05
C ARG A 158 15.93 -5.55 -17.56
N ALA A 159 14.78 -5.76 -18.22
CA ALA A 159 14.67 -5.55 -19.67
C ALA A 159 14.95 -4.10 -20.06
N PHE A 160 14.54 -3.15 -19.22
CA PHE A 160 14.79 -1.72 -19.40
C PHE A 160 16.28 -1.36 -19.28
N MET A 161 16.98 -1.92 -18.28
CA MET A 161 18.40 -1.68 -18.04
C MET A 161 19.34 -2.29 -19.10
N THR A 162 18.89 -3.33 -19.80
CA THR A 162 19.68 -4.03 -20.82
C THR A 162 19.40 -3.56 -22.25
N ARG A 163 18.52 -2.57 -22.43
CA ARG A 163 18.27 -1.93 -23.73
C ARG A 163 19.23 -0.76 -23.87
N ASP A 164 20.23 -0.93 -24.74
CA ASP A 164 21.18 0.12 -25.14
C ASP A 164 20.49 1.22 -25.96
#